data_AF-A0A7S2Z1M7-F1
#
_entry.id   AF-A0A7S2Z1M7-F1
#
_cell.length_a   1.000
_cell.length_b   1.000
_cell.length_c   1.000
_cell.angle_alpha   90.00
_cell.angle_beta   90.00
_cell.angle_gamma   90.00
#
_symmetry.space_group_name_H-M   'P 1'
#
loop_
_entity.id
_entity.type
_entity.pdbx_description
1 polymer ?
#
loop_
_entity_poly.entity_id
_entity_poly.type
_entity_poly.pdbx_seq_one_letter_code
_entity_poly.pdbx_strand_id
1 'polypeptide(L)'
;VCFTYACWFGCEALEACDRVLGTDSTQRLTKAADFLLAKQRPDGGWGESYLSCELKTYSQLPELEMSHVVNTAWALLALLKSGQQARDPAPLHRAADFLMRAQLPCGDWPQQHISGVFNRNCMITYANYRNIFPLWALGEYRHHSLKRT
;
A
#
# COMPACT_ATOMS: atom_id res chain seq x y z
N VAL A 1 -5.15 0.34 -9.84
CA VAL A 1 -4.21 -0.79 -9.72
C VAL A 1 -3.09 -0.60 -10.70
N CYS A 2 -1.86 -0.48 -10.18
CA CYS A 2 -0.65 -0.97 -10.85
C CYS A 2 0.56 -0.78 -9.93
N PHE A 3 0.80 0.45 -9.50
CA PHE A 3 2.08 0.86 -8.92
C PHE A 3 2.18 0.57 -7.44
N THR A 4 1.11 0.75 -6.65
CA THR A 4 1.14 0.41 -5.21
C THR A 4 1.45 -1.08 -4.99
N TYR A 5 0.85 -1.94 -5.82
CA TYR A 5 1.12 -3.37 -5.84
C TYR A 5 2.58 -3.67 -6.20
N ALA A 6 3.08 -3.11 -7.31
CA ALA A 6 4.44 -3.36 -7.77
C ALA A 6 5.50 -2.80 -6.81
N CYS A 7 5.28 -1.61 -6.25
CA CYS A 7 6.15 -1.00 -5.25
C CYS A 7 6.24 -1.86 -3.99
N TRP A 8 5.14 -2.45 -3.52
CA TRP A 8 5.18 -3.38 -2.39
C TRP A 8 6.09 -4.57 -2.66
N PHE A 9 5.89 -5.30 -3.76
CA PHE A 9 6.77 -6.42 -4.10
C PHE A 9 8.23 -6.00 -4.29
N GLY A 10 8.48 -4.85 -4.92
CA GLY A 10 9.83 -4.33 -5.10
C GLY A 10 10.53 -4.00 -3.78
N CYS A 11 9.82 -3.36 -2.84
CA CYS A 11 10.37 -3.06 -1.52
C CYS A 11 10.61 -4.34 -0.70
N GLU A 12 9.66 -5.28 -0.72
CA GLU A 12 9.79 -6.58 -0.04
C GLU A 12 11.03 -7.35 -0.54
N ALA A 13 11.24 -7.39 -1.87
CA ALA A 13 12.38 -8.08 -2.47
C ALA A 13 13.72 -7.42 -2.11
N LEU A 14 13.80 -6.09 -2.17
CA LEU A 14 15.01 -5.36 -1.82
C LEU A 14 15.35 -5.52 -0.32
N GLU A 15 14.38 -5.41 0.57
CA GLU A 15 14.57 -5.63 2.01
C GLU A 15 15.05 -7.07 2.30
N ALA A 16 14.46 -8.06 1.63
CA ALA A 16 14.87 -9.45 1.78
C ALA A 16 16.31 -9.68 1.28
N CYS A 17 16.69 -9.10 0.14
CA CYS A 17 18.06 -9.16 -0.38
C CYS A 17 19.06 -8.50 0.56
N ASP A 18 18.75 -7.32 1.09
CA ASP A 18 19.62 -6.62 2.03
C ASP A 18 19.84 -7.48 3.29
N ARG A 19 18.80 -8.14 3.80
CA ARG A 19 18.88 -9.04 4.96
C ARG A 19 19.66 -10.33 4.71
N VAL A 20 19.50 -10.95 3.54
CA VAL A 20 20.07 -12.28 3.24
C VAL A 20 21.46 -12.19 2.62
N LEU A 21 21.68 -11.21 1.74
CA LEU A 21 22.89 -11.07 0.94
C LEU A 21 23.81 -9.93 1.42
N GLY A 22 23.33 -9.10 2.36
CA GLY A 22 24.09 -7.94 2.85
C GLY A 22 24.23 -6.82 1.80
N THR A 23 23.30 -6.73 0.85
CA THR A 23 23.24 -5.60 -0.09
C THR A 23 22.78 -4.32 0.61
N ASP A 24 23.02 -3.17 -0.03
CA ASP A 24 22.49 -1.88 0.41
C ASP A 24 21.55 -1.29 -0.65
N SER A 25 20.25 -1.42 -0.38
CA SER A 25 19.19 -0.89 -1.24
C SER A 25 18.60 0.43 -0.71
N THR A 26 19.21 1.08 0.27
CA THR A 26 18.68 2.28 0.97
C THR A 26 18.21 3.36 -0.01
N GLN A 27 19.01 3.67 -1.04
CA GLN A 27 18.65 4.70 -2.03
C GLN A 27 17.41 4.30 -2.85
N ARG A 28 17.28 3.02 -3.21
CA ARG A 28 16.16 2.50 -4.01
C ARG A 28 14.87 2.44 -3.19
N LEU A 29 14.98 1.98 -1.94
CA LEU A 29 13.88 1.95 -0.98
C LEU A 29 13.39 3.37 -0.66
N THR A 30 14.30 4.33 -0.48
CA THR A 30 13.94 5.74 -0.28
C THR A 30 13.17 6.31 -1.47
N LYS A 31 13.65 6.07 -2.71
CA LYS A 31 12.94 6.50 -3.92
C LYS A 31 11.55 5.88 -4.04
N ALA A 32 11.40 4.59 -3.69
CA ALA A 32 10.11 3.92 -3.70
C ALA A 32 9.15 4.52 -2.65
N ALA A 33 9.66 4.80 -1.44
CA ALA A 33 8.90 5.45 -0.39
C ALA A 33 8.44 6.85 -0.82
N ASP A 34 9.35 7.69 -1.33
CA ASP A 34 9.04 9.05 -1.74
C ASP A 34 8.00 9.08 -2.87
N PHE A 35 8.06 8.12 -3.81
CA PHE A 35 7.04 7.95 -4.84
C PHE A 35 5.65 7.68 -4.23
N LEU A 36 5.55 6.77 -3.26
CA LEU A 36 4.29 6.47 -2.59
C LEU A 36 3.80 7.66 -1.76
N LEU A 37 4.67 8.29 -0.97
CA LEU A 37 4.32 9.42 -0.11
C LEU A 37 3.77 10.59 -0.92
N ALA A 38 4.32 10.87 -2.11
CA ALA A 38 3.81 11.89 -3.02
C ALA A 38 2.38 11.62 -3.54
N LYS A 39 1.84 10.43 -3.31
CA LYS A 39 0.49 10.00 -3.73
C LYS A 39 -0.44 9.72 -2.55
N GLN A 40 0.00 9.93 -1.31
CA GLN A 40 -0.88 9.77 -0.16
C GLN A 40 -1.95 10.85 -0.17
N ARG A 41 -3.20 10.43 0.03
CA ARG A 41 -4.37 11.31 -0.01
C ARG A 41 -4.62 11.96 1.35
N PRO A 42 -5.37 13.07 1.41
CA PRO A 42 -5.71 13.74 2.68
C PRO A 42 -6.43 12.84 3.70
N ASP A 43 -7.17 11.83 3.23
CA ASP A 43 -7.85 10.86 4.08
C ASP A 43 -6.91 9.81 4.71
N GLY A 44 -5.62 9.82 4.33
CA GLY A 44 -4.57 8.94 4.82
C GLY A 44 -4.28 7.74 3.92
N GLY A 45 -5.11 7.47 2.91
CA GLY A 45 -4.97 6.30 2.05
C GLY A 45 -4.34 6.56 0.68
N TRP A 46 -4.42 5.53 -0.17
CA TRP A 46 -4.04 5.54 -1.59
C TRP A 46 -5.18 4.98 -2.42
N GLY A 47 -5.30 5.44 -3.66
CA GLY A 47 -6.29 4.94 -4.60
C GLY A 47 -5.83 5.11 -6.04
N GLU A 48 -5.69 4.00 -6.76
CA GLU A 48 -5.33 3.98 -8.17
C GLU A 48 -6.49 3.53 -9.03
N SER A 49 -6.81 4.31 -10.08
CA SER A 49 -7.69 3.88 -11.16
C SER A 49 -7.09 2.69 -11.93
N TYR A 50 -7.94 1.90 -12.59
CA TYR A 50 -7.52 0.85 -13.51
C TYR A 50 -6.72 1.40 -14.70
N LEU A 51 -6.98 2.65 -15.08
CA LEU A 51 -6.25 3.39 -16.11
C LEU A 51 -4.75 3.44 -15.83
N SER A 52 -4.33 3.26 -14.56
CA SER A 52 -2.91 3.20 -14.23
C SER A 52 -2.17 2.08 -14.97
N CYS A 53 -2.84 0.93 -15.16
CA CYS A 53 -2.27 -0.20 -15.89
C CYS A 53 -2.26 0.03 -17.41
N GLU A 54 -3.34 0.62 -17.94
CA GLU A 54 -3.50 0.90 -19.36
C GLU A 54 -2.51 1.98 -19.84
N LEU A 55 -2.45 3.10 -19.12
CA LEU A 55 -1.63 4.27 -19.45
C LEU A 55 -0.16 4.13 -19.01
N LYS A 56 0.15 3.13 -18.19
CA LYS A 56 1.49 2.92 -17.58
C LYS A 56 1.99 4.15 -16.81
N THR A 57 1.08 4.90 -16.23
CA THR A 57 1.36 6.06 -15.38
C THR A 57 0.43 6.00 -14.17
N TYR A 58 0.84 6.53 -13.02
CA TYR A 58 -0.03 6.52 -11.84
C TYR A 58 -1.24 7.42 -12.10
N SER A 59 -2.42 6.81 -12.21
CA SER A 59 -3.70 7.51 -12.36
C SER A 59 -4.47 7.41 -11.05
N GLN A 60 -4.56 8.53 -10.35
CA GLN A 60 -5.22 8.63 -9.06
C GLN A 60 -6.74 8.53 -9.21
N LEU A 61 -7.43 7.93 -8.23
CA LEU A 61 -8.89 7.98 -8.18
C LEU A 61 -9.40 9.44 -8.05
N PRO A 62 -10.62 9.74 -8.55
CA PRO A 62 -11.23 11.06 -8.41
C PRO A 62 -11.23 11.57 -6.95
N GLU A 63 -11.06 12.88 -6.77
CA GLU A 63 -10.89 13.48 -5.43
C GLU A 63 -12.09 13.23 -4.50
N LEU A 64 -13.30 13.17 -5.06
CA LEU A 64 -14.55 12.94 -4.31
C LEU A 64 -14.73 11.49 -3.84
N GLU A 65 -13.95 10.54 -4.38
CA GLU A 65 -14.02 9.14 -3.99
C GLU A 65 -13.08 8.87 -2.80
N MET A 66 -13.45 8.00 -1.86
CA MET A 66 -12.52 7.62 -0.80
C MET A 66 -11.29 6.87 -1.33
N SER A 67 -10.19 6.87 -0.57
CA SER A 67 -9.06 5.98 -0.84
C SER A 67 -9.47 4.51 -0.91
N HIS A 68 -8.65 3.71 -1.57
CA HIS A 68 -8.90 2.30 -1.80
C HIS A 68 -8.21 1.46 -0.71
N VAL A 69 -8.95 0.61 0.01
CA VAL A 69 -8.47 -0.19 1.14
C VAL A 69 -7.31 -1.10 0.74
N VAL A 70 -7.42 -1.78 -0.41
CA VAL A 70 -6.37 -2.66 -0.94
C VAL A 70 -5.11 -1.88 -1.36
N ASN A 71 -5.23 -0.77 -2.10
CA ASN A 71 -4.05 0.01 -2.50
C ASN A 71 -3.38 0.66 -1.29
N THR A 72 -4.16 1.09 -0.29
CA THR A 72 -3.66 1.62 0.98
C THR A 72 -2.89 0.56 1.76
N ALA A 73 -3.42 -0.67 1.84
CA ALA A 73 -2.73 -1.77 2.49
C ALA A 73 -1.39 -2.12 1.81
N TRP A 74 -1.34 -2.18 0.48
CA TRP A 74 -0.08 -2.39 -0.24
C TRP A 74 0.92 -1.24 -0.03
N ALA A 75 0.46 0.01 -0.08
CA ALA A 75 1.32 1.16 0.18
C ALA A 75 1.88 1.15 1.61
N LEU A 76 1.06 0.80 2.61
CA LEU A 76 1.50 0.68 4.01
C LEU A 76 2.56 -0.42 4.16
N LEU A 77 2.35 -1.60 3.58
CA LEU A 77 3.34 -2.68 3.58
C LEU A 77 4.65 -2.24 2.91
N ALA A 78 4.57 -1.60 1.75
CA ALA A 78 5.75 -1.08 1.05
C ALA A 78 6.54 -0.07 1.89
N LEU A 79 5.85 0.87 2.55
CA LEU A 79 6.46 1.89 3.42
C LEU A 79 7.09 1.28 4.67
N LEU A 80 6.50 0.23 5.24
CA LEU A 80 7.11 -0.51 6.35
C LEU A 80 8.44 -1.15 5.90
N LYS A 81 8.44 -1.80 4.73
CA LYS A 81 9.62 -2.48 4.17
C LYS A 81 10.71 -1.53 3.70
N SER A 82 10.34 -0.32 3.27
CA SER A 82 11.32 0.71 2.89
C SER A 82 12.02 1.37 4.08
N GLY A 83 11.63 1.02 5.31
CA GLY A 83 12.17 1.65 6.52
C GLY A 83 11.62 3.06 6.75
N GLN A 84 10.52 3.45 6.08
CA GLN A 84 9.95 4.79 6.20
C GLN A 84 9.66 5.17 7.66
N GLN A 85 9.27 4.21 8.50
CA GLN A 85 9.02 4.43 9.92
C GLN A 85 10.21 5.06 10.67
N ALA A 86 11.44 4.75 10.28
CA ALA A 86 12.63 5.34 10.89
C ALA A 86 12.87 6.80 10.44
N ARG A 87 12.35 7.18 9.26
CA ARG A 87 12.42 8.55 8.73
C ARG A 87 11.30 9.43 9.29
N ASP A 88 10.07 8.98 9.12
CA ASP A 88 8.85 9.63 9.60
C ASP A 88 7.71 8.59 9.67
N PRO A 89 7.19 8.27 10.89
CA PRO A 89 6.11 7.31 11.06
C PRO A 89 4.72 7.89 10.76
N ALA A 90 4.54 9.22 10.68
CA ALA A 90 3.21 9.84 10.56
C ALA A 90 2.41 9.38 9.33
N PRO A 91 3.00 9.21 8.12
CA PRO A 91 2.30 8.66 6.96
C PRO A 91 1.75 7.25 7.20
N LEU A 92 2.47 6.42 7.97
CA LEU A 92 2.05 5.05 8.29
C LEU A 92 0.88 5.06 9.27
N HIS A 93 0.91 5.95 10.27
CA HIS A 93 -0.19 6.13 11.22
C HIS A 93 -1.48 6.55 10.51
N ARG A 94 -1.40 7.50 9.57
CA ARG A 94 -2.55 7.92 8.76
C ARG A 94 -3.11 6.78 7.90
N ALA A 95 -2.23 5.97 7.33
CA ALA A 95 -2.64 4.81 6.54
C ALA A 95 -3.35 3.76 7.39
N ALA A 96 -2.81 3.46 8.57
CA ALA A 96 -3.42 2.53 9.52
C ALA A 96 -4.77 3.06 10.03
N ASP A 97 -4.85 4.34 10.38
CA ASP A 97 -6.10 5.00 10.78
C ASP A 97 -7.16 4.93 9.68
N PHE A 98 -6.80 5.21 8.43
CA PHE A 98 -7.70 5.05 7.29
C PHE A 98 -8.25 3.62 7.20
N LEU A 99 -7.38 2.60 7.29
CA LEU A 99 -7.81 1.19 7.21
C LEU A 99 -8.75 0.83 8.37
N MET A 100 -8.47 1.28 9.59
CA MET A 100 -9.33 1.04 10.76
C MET A 100 -10.68 1.74 10.60
N ARG A 101 -10.71 3.00 10.15
CA ARG A 101 -11.96 3.74 9.91
C ARG A 101 -12.80 3.17 8.77
N ALA A 102 -12.16 2.55 7.78
CA ALA A 102 -12.85 1.91 6.67
C ALA A 102 -13.44 0.53 7.01
N GLN A 103 -13.10 -0.05 8.18
CA GLN A 103 -13.62 -1.34 8.60
C GLN A 103 -15.11 -1.23 8.96
N LEU A 104 -15.91 -2.18 8.48
CA LEU A 104 -17.33 -2.27 8.79
C LEU A 104 -17.55 -2.82 10.22
N PRO A 105 -18.72 -2.59 10.84
CA PRO A 105 -19.01 -3.11 12.19
C PRO A 105 -18.89 -4.64 12.33
N CYS A 106 -19.06 -5.39 11.25
CA CYS A 106 -18.90 -6.85 11.22
C CYS A 106 -17.44 -7.32 11.08
N GLY A 107 -16.49 -6.40 10.93
CA GLY A 107 -15.07 -6.69 10.73
C GLY A 107 -14.63 -6.85 9.27
N ASP A 108 -15.55 -6.90 8.30
CA ASP A 108 -15.24 -6.88 6.85
C ASP A 108 -14.83 -5.46 6.42
N TRP A 109 -14.28 -5.34 5.21
CA TRP A 109 -14.06 -4.06 4.54
C TRP A 109 -15.01 -3.93 3.34
N PRO A 110 -15.44 -2.71 2.98
CA PRO A 110 -16.35 -2.50 1.87
C PRO A 110 -15.72 -2.94 0.54
N GLN A 111 -16.55 -3.50 -0.34
CA GLN A 111 -16.16 -3.73 -1.73
C GLN A 111 -16.01 -2.38 -2.44
N GLN A 112 -14.84 -2.15 -3.04
CA GLN A 112 -14.51 -0.96 -3.80
C GLN A 112 -14.19 -1.32 -5.26
N HIS A 113 -13.63 -0.36 -6.00
CA HIS A 113 -13.21 -0.53 -7.39
C HIS A 113 -12.33 -1.77 -7.61
N ILE A 114 -12.35 -2.28 -8.84
CA ILE A 114 -11.74 -3.57 -9.16
C ILE A 114 -10.21 -3.52 -8.98
N SER A 115 -9.66 -4.51 -8.26
CA SER A 115 -8.27 -4.51 -7.78
C SER A 115 -7.32 -5.46 -8.53
N GLY A 116 -7.78 -6.15 -9.56
CA GLY A 116 -6.97 -7.08 -10.37
C GLY A 116 -7.01 -6.74 -11.86
N VAL A 117 -5.90 -6.98 -12.55
CA VAL A 117 -5.77 -6.79 -14.00
C VAL A 117 -5.00 -7.94 -14.62
N PHE A 118 -5.46 -8.46 -15.75
CA PHE A 118 -4.74 -9.38 -16.61
C PHE A 118 -4.69 -8.84 -18.04
N ASN A 119 -3.58 -9.07 -18.75
CA ASN A 119 -3.32 -8.56 -20.10
C ASN A 119 -3.56 -7.05 -20.29
N ARG A 120 -3.40 -6.25 -19.22
CA ARG A 120 -3.54 -4.79 -19.15
C ARG A 120 -4.95 -4.22 -19.35
N ASN A 121 -5.82 -4.91 -20.09
CA ASN A 121 -7.14 -4.41 -20.48
C ASN A 121 -8.30 -5.20 -19.86
N CYS A 122 -8.03 -6.31 -19.18
CA CYS A 122 -9.08 -7.12 -18.58
C CYS A 122 -8.98 -7.09 -17.06
N MET A 123 -10.01 -6.55 -16.43
CA MET A 123 -10.06 -6.41 -14.98
C MET A 123 -10.68 -7.65 -14.34
N ILE A 124 -10.11 -8.10 -13.23
CA ILE A 124 -10.57 -9.27 -12.47
C ILE A 124 -10.78 -8.92 -11.01
N THR A 125 -11.87 -9.42 -10.44
CA THR A 125 -12.20 -9.21 -9.02
C THR A 125 -11.51 -10.26 -8.17
N TYR A 126 -10.63 -9.82 -7.27
CA TYR A 126 -10.12 -10.63 -6.16
C TYR A 126 -10.92 -10.31 -4.89
N ALA A 127 -12.03 -11.02 -4.67
CA ALA A 127 -12.97 -10.69 -3.59
C ALA A 127 -12.33 -10.66 -2.19
N ASN A 128 -11.37 -11.56 -1.94
CA ASN A 128 -10.74 -11.69 -0.63
C ASN A 128 -9.67 -10.61 -0.35
N TYR A 129 -9.22 -9.84 -1.35
CA TYR A 129 -8.15 -8.85 -1.17
C TYR A 129 -8.53 -7.76 -0.18
N ARG A 130 -9.81 -7.36 -0.13
CA ARG A 130 -10.30 -6.35 0.81
C ARG A 130 -10.21 -6.81 2.27
N ASN A 131 -10.10 -8.12 2.53
CA ASN A 131 -9.94 -8.66 3.88
C ASN A 131 -8.49 -9.03 4.18
N ILE A 132 -7.85 -9.76 3.26
CA ILE A 132 -6.48 -10.26 3.45
C ILE A 132 -5.48 -9.12 3.64
N PHE A 133 -5.50 -8.11 2.75
CA PHE A 133 -4.46 -7.10 2.76
C PHE A 133 -4.59 -6.08 3.88
N PRO A 134 -5.78 -5.51 4.19
CA PRO A 134 -5.91 -4.64 5.35
C PRO A 134 -5.53 -5.34 6.65
N LEU A 135 -5.95 -6.59 6.85
CA LEU A 135 -5.58 -7.38 8.02
C LEU A 135 -4.06 -7.59 8.11
N TRP A 136 -3.42 -7.96 7.01
CA TRP A 136 -1.97 -8.16 6.96
C TRP A 136 -1.22 -6.86 7.23
N ALA A 137 -1.58 -5.77 6.55
CA ALA A 137 -0.92 -4.48 6.71
C ALA A 137 -1.05 -3.93 8.14
N LEU A 138 -2.23 -4.05 8.76
CA LEU A 138 -2.43 -3.65 10.16
C LEU A 138 -1.65 -4.55 11.13
N GLY A 139 -1.55 -5.85 10.85
CA GLY A 139 -0.74 -6.80 11.62
C GLY A 139 0.75 -6.43 11.62
N GLU A 140 1.31 -6.19 10.43
CA GLU A 140 2.70 -5.74 10.26
C GLU A 140 2.93 -4.38 10.93
N TYR A 141 2.04 -3.42 10.69
CA TYR A 141 2.10 -2.11 11.30
C TYR A 141 2.12 -2.19 12.84
N ARG A 142 1.25 -3.03 13.43
CA ARG A 142 1.23 -3.27 14.88
C ARG A 142 2.55 -3.87 15.37
N HIS A 143 3.09 -4.87 14.66
CA HIS A 143 4.34 -5.52 15.01
C HIS A 143 5.53 -4.54 15.00
N HIS A 144 5.59 -3.69 13.98
CA HIS A 144 6.63 -2.69 13.81
C HIS A 144 6.48 -1.49 14.76
N SER A 145 5.27 -1.13 15.16
CA SER A 145 5.02 -0.02 16.09
C SER A 145 5.28 -0.39 17.56
N LEU A 146 5.05 -1.66 17.95
CA LEU A 146 5.19 -2.12 19.34
C LEU A 146 6.61 -2.58 19.73
N LYS A 147 7.51 -2.82 18.77
CA LYS A 147 8.90 -3.23 19.04
C LYS A 147 9.81 -2.12 19.61
N ARG A 148 9.27 -0.94 19.94
CA ARG A 148 10.05 0.23 20.40
C ARG A 148 9.62 0.78 21.78
N THR A 149 8.80 0.06 22.54
CA THR A 149 8.54 0.28 23.98
C THR A 149 9.13 -0.85 24.79
#